data_AF-A0A2U1N3P3-F1
#
_entry.id   AF-A0A2U1N3P3-F1
#
_cell.length_a   1.000
_cell.length_b   1.000
_cell.length_c   1.000
_cell.angle_alpha   90.00
_cell.angle_beta   90.00
_cell.angle_gamma   90.00
#
_symmetry.space_group_name_H-M   'P 1'
#
loop_
_entity.id
_entity.type
_entity.pdbx_description
1 polymer ?
#
loop_
_entity_poly.entity_id
_entity_poly.type
_entity_poly.pdbx_seq_one_letter_code
_entity_poly.pdbx_strand_id
1 'polypeptide(L)'
;MQKEEEEMVTPGEILGKSTDIKPGKGAYLSRDTNTVYASITGRRSVIPPSPESPDQRPTVEVIGHKAHGPVPEPGCVVIARVTKVMARMASADVMCVGSKSVREKFSGIIRQQDVRATEIDKVDMHTSFRPGDIVKASVVSFYLSFFANTTYIYNFYVVINQTFNCSNVVSLSPLT
;
A
#
# COMPACT_ATOMS: atom_id res chain seq x y z
N MET A 1 -0.55 10.37 -32.12
CA MET A 1 -0.76 9.87 -30.74
C MET A 1 -0.73 11.10 -29.83
N GLN A 2 -1.87 11.77 -29.68
CA GLN A 2 -1.97 13.04 -28.96
C GLN A 2 -1.98 12.72 -27.46
N LYS A 3 -0.93 13.17 -26.76
CA LYS A 3 -0.94 13.30 -25.30
C LYS A 3 -1.99 14.37 -24.99
N GLU A 4 -3.19 13.99 -24.58
CA GLU A 4 -4.10 14.93 -23.94
C GLU A 4 -3.34 15.55 -22.75
N GLU A 5 -3.33 16.88 -22.71
CA GLU A 5 -2.60 17.67 -21.74
C GLU A 5 -2.93 17.18 -20.34
N GLU A 6 -1.90 16.82 -19.57
CA GLU A 6 -2.03 16.54 -18.14
C GLU A 6 -2.37 17.85 -17.42
N GLU A 7 -3.64 18.25 -17.53
CA GLU A 7 -4.16 19.46 -16.93
C GLU A 7 -4.18 19.29 -15.41
N MET A 8 -3.57 20.26 -14.73
CA MET A 8 -3.53 20.28 -13.27
C MET A 8 -4.85 20.85 -12.76
N VAL A 9 -5.61 20.04 -12.05
CA VAL A 9 -6.92 20.40 -11.51
C VAL A 9 -6.86 20.57 -10.00
N THR A 10 -7.75 21.40 -9.48
CA THR A 10 -7.90 21.70 -8.06
C THR A 10 -9.22 21.16 -7.50
N PRO A 11 -9.30 20.82 -6.19
CA PRO A 11 -10.54 20.38 -5.57
C PRO A 11 -11.65 21.41 -5.76
N GLY A 12 -12.83 20.95 -6.22
CA GLY A 12 -13.97 21.81 -6.54
C GLY A 12 -14.06 22.26 -7.99
N GLU A 13 -13.05 21.95 -8.81
CA GLU A 13 -13.06 22.25 -10.24
C GLU A 13 -13.98 21.29 -11.02
N ILE A 14 -14.63 21.82 -12.07
CA ILE A 14 -15.60 21.07 -12.88
C ILE A 14 -14.86 20.27 -13.95
N LEU A 15 -15.01 18.94 -13.93
CA LEU A 15 -14.40 18.02 -14.89
C LEU A 15 -15.32 17.71 -16.08
N GLY A 16 -16.63 17.86 -15.90
CA GLY A 16 -17.64 17.70 -16.95
C GLY A 16 -18.96 17.13 -16.43
N LYS A 17 -19.90 16.80 -17.32
CA LYS A 17 -21.21 16.27 -16.95
C LYS A 17 -21.20 14.74 -16.82
N SER A 18 -22.03 14.23 -15.91
CA SER A 18 -22.22 12.78 -15.69
C SER A 18 -22.74 12.03 -16.93
N THR A 19 -23.40 12.75 -17.85
CA THR A 19 -23.91 12.20 -19.12
C THR A 19 -22.80 11.79 -20.09
N ASP A 20 -21.65 12.44 -19.98
CA ASP A 20 -20.57 12.32 -20.96
C ASP A 20 -19.38 11.58 -20.34
N ILE A 21 -19.23 11.69 -19.02
CA ILE A 21 -18.05 11.23 -18.28
C ILE A 21 -18.48 10.44 -17.05
N LYS A 22 -17.75 9.37 -16.76
CA LYS A 22 -17.87 8.61 -15.51
C LYS A 22 -16.85 9.11 -14.47
N PRO A 23 -17.25 9.39 -13.22
CA PRO A 23 -16.31 9.73 -12.16
C PRO A 23 -15.47 8.51 -11.77
N GLY A 24 -14.15 8.64 -11.82
CA GLY A 24 -13.21 7.64 -11.31
C GLY A 24 -12.48 8.12 -10.05
N LYS A 25 -11.29 7.56 -9.77
CA LYS A 25 -10.53 7.90 -8.56
C LYS A 25 -10.20 9.39 -8.49
N GLY A 26 -10.43 10.03 -7.35
CA GLY A 26 -10.15 11.45 -7.16
C GLY A 26 -11.18 12.42 -7.76
N ALA A 27 -12.28 11.91 -8.33
CA ALA A 27 -13.42 12.69 -8.80
C ALA A 27 -14.71 12.24 -8.10
N TYR A 28 -15.67 13.15 -7.94
CA TYR A 28 -16.99 12.84 -7.36
C TYR A 28 -18.11 13.42 -8.21
N LEU A 29 -19.27 12.76 -8.19
CA LEU A 29 -20.48 13.24 -8.83
C LEU A 29 -21.32 14.03 -7.82
N SER A 30 -21.62 15.29 -8.14
CA SER A 30 -22.65 16.04 -7.42
C SER A 30 -24.03 15.60 -7.91
N ARG A 31 -24.88 15.15 -6.99
CA ARG A 31 -26.23 14.68 -7.32
C ARG A 31 -27.16 15.81 -7.77
N ASP A 32 -26.92 17.02 -7.25
CA ASP A 32 -27.80 18.18 -7.48
C ASP A 32 -27.59 18.79 -8.87
N THR A 33 -26.35 18.83 -9.32
CA THR A 33 -25.97 19.46 -10.60
C THR A 33 -25.62 18.44 -11.69
N ASN A 34 -25.67 17.13 -11.37
CA ASN A 34 -25.27 16.02 -12.23
C ASN A 34 -23.90 16.24 -12.93
N THR A 35 -23.01 16.93 -12.22
CA THR A 35 -21.70 17.38 -12.70
C THR A 35 -20.61 16.69 -11.89
N VAL A 36 -19.56 16.29 -12.58
CA VAL A 36 -18.38 15.64 -12.01
C VAL A 36 -17.39 16.72 -11.60
N TYR A 37 -16.97 16.67 -10.35
CA TYR A 37 -16.01 17.60 -9.75
C TYR A 37 -14.74 16.88 -9.32
N ALA A 38 -13.61 17.59 -9.35
CA ALA A 38 -12.37 17.10 -8.77
C ALA A 38 -12.45 17.12 -7.24
N SER A 39 -12.06 16.01 -6.60
CA SER A 39 -11.98 15.90 -5.13
C SER A 39 -10.58 16.19 -4.59
N ILE A 40 -9.55 16.08 -5.43
CA ILE A 40 -8.15 16.20 -5.03
C ILE A 40 -7.37 17.09 -6.01
N THR A 41 -6.31 17.72 -5.53
CA THR A 41 -5.39 18.47 -6.40
C THR A 41 -4.48 17.49 -7.13
N GLY A 42 -4.53 17.46 -8.45
CA GLY A 42 -3.83 16.45 -9.20
C GLY A 42 -3.84 16.66 -10.70
N ARG A 43 -3.31 15.68 -11.41
CA ARG A 43 -3.36 15.62 -12.87
C ARG A 43 -4.62 14.89 -13.30
N ARG A 44 -5.38 15.49 -14.19
CA ARG A 44 -6.52 14.84 -14.84
C ARG A 44 -6.00 13.76 -15.79
N SER A 45 -6.55 12.56 -15.68
CA SER A 45 -6.30 11.43 -16.60
C SER A 45 -7.62 10.88 -17.08
N VAL A 46 -7.82 10.90 -18.40
CA VAL A 46 -9.01 10.35 -19.04
C VAL A 46 -8.71 8.91 -19.48
N ILE A 47 -9.36 7.94 -18.85
CA ILE A 47 -9.24 6.53 -19.20
C ILE A 47 -10.32 6.23 -20.24
N PRO A 48 -9.96 5.79 -21.46
CA PRO A 48 -10.94 5.43 -22.47
C PRO A 48 -11.76 4.22 -21.99
N PRO A 49 -13.04 4.11 -22.40
CA PRO A 49 -13.90 3.00 -22.03
C PRO A 49 -13.32 1.67 -22.53
N SER A 50 -13.52 0.60 -21.75
CA SER A 50 -13.29 -0.76 -22.23
C SER A 50 -14.33 -1.07 -23.31
N PRO A 51 -13.96 -1.70 -24.44
CA PRO A 51 -14.91 -2.09 -25.48
C PRO A 51 -15.95 -3.12 -25.02
N GLU A 52 -15.79 -3.72 -23.85
CA GLU A 52 -16.69 -4.75 -23.29
C GLU A 52 -17.71 -4.19 -22.28
N SER A 53 -17.63 -2.91 -21.89
CA SER A 53 -18.58 -2.32 -20.94
C SER A 53 -19.83 -1.75 -21.62
N PRO A 54 -21.03 -1.89 -21.03
CA PRO A 54 -22.26 -1.30 -21.58
C PRO A 54 -22.22 0.24 -21.61
N ASP A 55 -21.41 0.85 -20.74
CA ASP A 55 -21.12 2.28 -20.77
C ASP A 55 -19.88 2.55 -21.64
N GLN A 56 -20.08 3.27 -22.75
CA GLN A 56 -19.01 3.78 -23.62
C GLN A 56 -18.45 5.14 -23.14
N ARG A 57 -18.74 5.54 -21.89
CA ARG A 57 -18.30 6.83 -21.37
C ARG A 57 -16.84 6.74 -20.88
N PRO A 58 -15.97 7.71 -21.23
CA PRO A 58 -14.64 7.78 -20.65
C PRO A 58 -14.72 7.99 -19.13
N THR A 59 -13.81 7.36 -18.39
CA THR A 59 -13.69 7.53 -16.95
C THR A 59 -12.64 8.59 -16.66
N VAL A 60 -13.00 9.66 -15.95
CA VAL A 60 -12.05 10.71 -15.57
C VAL A 60 -11.58 10.46 -14.15
N GLU A 61 -10.28 10.25 -14.01
CA GLU A 61 -9.59 10.14 -12.74
C GLU A 61 -8.71 11.38 -12.53
N VAL A 62 -8.59 11.80 -11.28
CA VAL A 62 -7.63 12.80 -10.86
C VAL A 62 -6.57 12.09 -10.04
N ILE A 63 -5.33 12.14 -10.49
CA ILE A 63 -4.19 11.54 -9.79
C ILE A 63 -3.51 12.63 -8.99
N GLY A 64 -3.59 12.53 -7.67
CA GLY A 64 -3.02 13.52 -6.75
C GLY A 64 -1.51 13.67 -6.92
N HIS A 65 -1.01 14.90 -6.77
CA HIS A 65 0.44 15.17 -6.82
C HIS A 65 1.20 14.50 -5.66
N LYS A 66 0.50 14.29 -4.54
CA LYS A 66 0.90 13.41 -3.45
C LYS A 66 0.17 12.08 -3.59
N ALA A 67 0.35 11.38 -4.71
CA ALA A 67 -0.14 10.03 -4.82
C ALA A 67 0.49 9.25 -3.66
N HIS A 68 -0.36 8.90 -2.69
CA HIS A 68 0.04 8.03 -1.61
C HIS A 68 0.75 6.84 -2.26
N GLY A 69 1.91 6.46 -1.72
CA GLY A 69 2.63 5.30 -2.24
C GLY A 69 1.68 4.10 -2.31
N PRO A 70 1.95 3.10 -3.15
CA PRO A 70 1.09 1.92 -3.23
C PRO A 70 0.89 1.39 -1.82
N VAL A 71 -0.37 1.40 -1.38
CA VAL A 71 -0.73 0.91 -0.06
C VAL A 71 -0.56 -0.61 -0.11
N PRO A 72 0.17 -1.21 0.84
CA PRO A 72 0.28 -2.66 0.90
C PRO A 72 -1.12 -3.27 1.06
N GLU A 73 -1.53 -4.12 0.13
CA GLU A 73 -2.77 -4.90 0.22
C GLU A 73 -2.49 -6.28 0.83
N PRO A 74 -3.48 -6.94 1.47
CA PRO A 74 -3.31 -8.30 1.97
C PRO A 74 -2.97 -9.25 0.81
N GLY A 75 -2.02 -10.14 1.01
CA GLY A 75 -1.47 -11.03 -0.02
C GLY A 75 -0.33 -10.43 -0.84
N CYS A 76 -0.03 -9.13 -0.70
CA CYS A 76 1.14 -8.54 -1.35
C CYS A 76 2.43 -8.87 -0.59
N VAL A 77 3.49 -9.14 -1.35
CA VAL A 77 4.84 -9.29 -0.82
C VAL A 77 5.48 -7.91 -0.65
N VAL A 78 5.99 -7.64 0.54
CA VAL A 78 6.65 -6.39 0.90
C VAL A 78 8.09 -6.64 1.31
N ILE A 79 8.93 -5.64 1.07
CA ILE A 79 10.31 -5.58 1.59
C ILE A 79 10.31 -4.57 2.72
N ALA A 80 10.69 -5.03 3.90
CA ALA A 80 10.74 -4.22 5.11
C ALA A 80 12.13 -4.29 5.75
N ARG A 81 12.48 -3.22 6.48
CA ARG A 81 13.69 -3.14 7.28
C ARG A 81 13.34 -3.25 8.74
N VAL A 82 13.92 -4.21 9.45
CA VAL A 82 13.71 -4.38 10.88
C VAL A 82 14.23 -3.14 11.61
N THR A 83 13.37 -2.49 12.39
CA THR A 83 13.73 -1.30 13.16
C THR A 83 13.99 -1.64 14.62
N LYS A 84 13.15 -2.50 15.19
CA LYS A 84 13.24 -2.89 16.60
C LYS A 84 12.92 -4.36 16.78
N VAL A 85 13.72 -5.04 17.59
CA VAL A 85 13.49 -6.44 17.96
C VAL A 85 13.13 -6.48 19.45
N MET A 86 12.00 -7.10 19.76
CA MET A 86 11.53 -7.41 21.12
C MET A 86 11.56 -8.93 21.31
N ALA A 87 11.40 -9.38 22.57
CA ALA A 87 11.46 -10.81 22.91
C ALA A 87 10.45 -11.70 22.14
N ARG A 88 9.24 -11.19 21.87
CA ARG A 88 8.15 -11.95 21.20
C ARG A 88 7.70 -11.38 19.86
N MET A 89 8.25 -10.23 19.46
CA MET A 89 7.84 -9.52 18.25
C MET A 89 8.99 -8.68 17.69
N ALA A 90 8.98 -8.43 16.39
CA ALA A 90 9.88 -7.46 15.77
C ALA A 90 9.04 -6.44 14.98
N SER A 91 9.40 -5.16 15.11
CA SER A 91 8.86 -4.08 14.29
C SER A 91 9.77 -3.86 13.09
N ALA A 92 9.18 -3.67 11.91
CA ALA A 92 9.88 -3.42 10.68
C ALA A 92 9.20 -2.31 9.87
N ASP A 93 9.98 -1.43 9.26
CA ASP A 93 9.48 -0.38 8.39
C ASP A 93 9.45 -0.88 6.94
N VAL A 94 8.29 -0.85 6.29
CA VAL A 94 8.13 -1.23 4.88
C VAL A 94 8.80 -0.18 3.99
N MET A 95 9.64 -0.65 3.08
CA MET A 95 10.34 0.16 2.10
C MET A 95 9.72 0.02 0.70
N CYS A 96 9.34 -1.20 0.34
CA CYS A 96 8.77 -1.51 -0.98
C CYS A 96 7.56 -2.44 -0.85
N VAL A 97 6.58 -2.23 -1.71
CA VAL A 97 5.41 -3.10 -1.88
C VAL A 97 5.49 -3.68 -3.29
N GLY A 98 5.72 -4.98 -3.39
CA GLY A 98 6.01 -5.66 -4.65
C GLY A 98 7.22 -5.05 -5.36
N SER A 99 7.00 -4.53 -6.56
CA SER A 99 8.00 -3.86 -7.39
C SER A 99 8.07 -2.34 -7.20
N LYS A 100 7.21 -1.76 -6.36
CA LYS A 100 7.08 -0.31 -6.20
C LYS A 100 7.65 0.15 -4.86
N SER A 101 8.46 1.21 -4.89
CA SER A 101 8.96 1.86 -3.69
C SER A 101 7.85 2.66 -3.00
N VAL A 102 7.75 2.56 -1.69
CA VAL A 102 6.83 3.35 -0.90
C VAL A 102 7.59 4.53 -0.28
N ARG A 103 7.00 5.73 -0.37
CA ARG A 103 7.55 6.95 0.23
C ARG A 103 7.10 7.17 1.68
N GLU A 104 5.91 6.66 2.01
CA GLU A 104 5.38 6.68 3.36
C GLU A 104 5.99 5.61 4.25
N LYS A 105 6.08 5.92 5.54
CA LYS A 105 6.54 4.96 6.54
C LYS A 105 5.36 4.10 6.97
N PHE A 106 5.28 2.89 6.44
CA PHE A 106 4.38 1.86 6.97
C PHE A 106 5.16 0.97 7.94
N SER A 107 4.60 0.76 9.13
CA SER A 107 5.19 -0.11 10.15
C SER A 107 4.50 -1.48 10.11
N GLY A 108 5.28 -2.54 10.00
CA GLY A 108 4.85 -3.93 10.12
C GLY A 108 5.30 -4.53 11.44
N ILE A 109 4.54 -5.49 11.94
CA ILE A 109 4.94 -6.32 13.08
C ILE A 109 5.04 -7.77 12.62
N ILE A 110 6.14 -8.39 13.00
CA ILE A 110 6.44 -9.81 12.89
C ILE A 110 6.29 -10.41 14.28
N ARG A 111 5.51 -11.48 14.44
CA ARG A 111 5.45 -12.21 15.71
C ARG A 111 6.36 -13.42 15.65
N GLN A 112 6.83 -13.85 16.82
CA GLN A 112 7.67 -15.05 16.97
C GLN A 112 7.07 -16.28 16.27
N GLN A 113 5.75 -16.41 16.31
CA GLN A 113 5.00 -17.52 15.72
C GLN A 113 5.09 -17.63 14.19
N ASP A 114 5.41 -16.54 13.48
CA ASP A 114 5.45 -16.51 12.01
C ASP A 114 6.88 -16.61 11.46
N VAL A 115 7.87 -16.82 12.33
CA VAL A 115 9.28 -16.78 11.94
C VAL A 115 9.73 -18.12 11.36
N ARG A 116 9.22 -19.25 11.85
CA ARG A 116 9.56 -20.58 11.33
C ARG A 116 8.32 -21.46 11.24
N ALA A 117 8.23 -22.26 10.18
CA ALA A 117 7.18 -23.26 10.02
C ALA A 117 7.32 -24.45 11.00
N THR A 118 8.54 -24.71 11.50
CA THR A 118 8.87 -25.79 12.43
C THR A 118 9.61 -25.25 13.65
N GLU A 119 9.38 -25.83 14.83
CA GLU A 119 9.98 -25.42 16.12
C GLU A 119 9.67 -23.96 16.54
N ILE A 120 8.39 -23.56 16.44
CA ILE A 120 7.92 -22.20 16.78
C ILE A 120 8.36 -21.75 18.19
N ASP A 121 8.30 -22.66 19.18
CA ASP A 121 8.59 -22.34 20.59
C ASP A 121 10.07 -22.18 20.91
N LYS A 122 10.98 -22.60 20.01
CA LYS A 122 12.43 -22.52 20.21
C LYS A 122 13.05 -21.29 19.52
N VAL A 123 12.25 -20.49 18.81
CA VAL A 123 12.78 -19.36 18.04
C VAL A 123 13.07 -18.18 18.95
N ASP A 124 14.34 -17.83 19.10
CA ASP A 124 14.73 -16.56 19.72
C ASP A 124 14.79 -15.43 18.67
N MET A 125 14.07 -14.34 18.95
CA MET A 125 14.00 -13.16 18.07
C MET A 125 15.31 -12.40 18.01
N HIS A 126 16.03 -12.30 19.13
CA HIS A 126 17.29 -11.57 19.19
C HIS A 126 18.41 -12.27 18.41
N THR A 127 18.34 -13.60 18.31
CA THR A 127 19.25 -14.40 17.49
C THR A 127 18.85 -14.36 16.00
N SER A 128 17.56 -14.28 15.70
CA SER A 128 17.04 -14.36 14.32
C SER A 128 17.05 -13.03 13.56
N PHE A 129 16.86 -11.91 14.26
CA PHE A 129 16.77 -10.59 13.65
C PHE A 129 17.65 -9.59 14.38
N ARG A 130 18.28 -8.70 13.61
CA ARG A 130 18.96 -7.52 14.13
C ARG A 130 18.32 -6.24 13.57
N PRO A 131 18.27 -5.15 14.35
CA PRO A 131 17.90 -3.85 13.81
C PRO A 131 18.78 -3.50 12.59
N GLY A 132 18.16 -3.17 11.47
CA GLY A 132 18.81 -2.92 10.19
C GLY A 132 18.68 -4.04 9.17
N ASP A 133 18.28 -5.25 9.57
CA ASP A 133 18.10 -6.38 8.66
C ASP A 133 16.97 -6.13 7.65
N ILE A 134 17.15 -6.62 6.42
CA ILE A 134 16.14 -6.52 5.36
C ILE A 134 15.40 -7.85 5.24
N VAL A 135 14.09 -7.80 5.36
CA VAL A 135 13.21 -8.97 5.33
C VAL A 135 12.20 -8.83 4.21
N LYS A 136 11.95 -9.94 3.53
CA LYS A 136 10.88 -10.10 2.54
C LYS A 136 9.77 -10.88 3.20
N ALA A 137 8.60 -10.28 3.24
CA ALA A 137 7.49 -10.79 4.03
C ALA A 137 6.17 -10.53 3.29
N SER A 138 5.15 -11.36 3.52
CA SER A 138 3.84 -11.23 2.91
C SER A 138 2.86 -10.61 3.89
N VAL A 139 2.10 -9.61 3.44
CA VAL A 139 1.08 -8.97 4.25
C VAL A 139 -0.09 -9.93 4.39
N VAL A 140 -0.50 -10.24 5.63
CA VAL A 140 -1.66 -11.11 5.88
C VAL A 140 -2.90 -10.29 6.16
N SER A 141 -2.77 -9.31 7.05
CA SER A 141 -3.90 -8.52 7.52
C SER A 141 -3.47 -7.15 8.02
N PHE A 142 -4.45 -6.25 8.03
CA PHE A 142 -4.35 -4.95 8.69
C PHE A 142 -4.90 -5.08 10.10
N TYR A 143 -4.22 -4.47 11.06
CA TYR A 143 -4.84 -4.23 12.36
C TYR A 143 -4.54 -2.80 12.79
N LEU A 144 -5.58 -2.14 13.28
CA LEU A 144 -5.47 -0.83 13.87
C LEU A 144 -5.00 -1.03 15.32
N SER A 145 -3.72 -0.78 15.59
CA SER A 145 -3.25 -0.74 16.98
C SER A 145 -3.67 0.59 17.59
N PHE A 146 -4.61 0.57 18.54
CA PHE A 146 -4.98 1.75 19.31
C PHE A 146 -3.90 2.01 20.37
N PHE A 147 -2.87 2.79 20.03
CA PHE A 147 -1.96 3.32 21.06
C PHE A 147 -2.63 4.52 21.72
N ALA A 148 -2.65 4.52 23.06
CA ALA A 148 -3.34 5.50 23.92
C ALA A 148 -2.83 6.95 23.81
N ASN A 149 -1.98 7.28 22.83
CA ASN A 149 -1.54 8.63 22.54
C ASN A 149 -1.50 8.83 21.01
N THR A 150 -2.43 9.65 20.53
CA THR A 150 -2.48 10.39 19.25
C THR A 150 -1.51 9.93 18.16
N THR A 151 -1.93 8.97 17.34
CA THR A 151 -1.71 8.83 15.88
C THR A 151 -2.24 7.46 15.47
N TYR A 152 -3.16 7.39 14.51
CA TYR A 152 -3.56 6.12 13.90
C TYR A 152 -2.36 5.56 13.14
N ILE A 153 -1.64 4.60 13.72
CA ILE A 153 -0.56 3.89 13.02
C ILE A 153 -1.22 2.69 12.35
N TYR A 154 -1.34 2.74 11.02
CA TYR A 154 -1.68 1.55 10.23
C TYR A 154 -0.54 0.55 10.38
N ASN A 155 -0.76 -0.47 11.21
CA ASN A 155 0.18 -1.55 11.39
C ASN A 155 -0.26 -2.76 10.56
N PHE A 156 0.72 -3.39 9.92
CA PHE A 156 0.52 -4.55 9.07
C PHE A 156 1.01 -5.80 9.80
N TYR A 157 0.29 -6.90 9.64
CA TYR A 157 0.82 -8.21 10.01
C TYR A 157 1.58 -8.76 8.83
N VAL A 158 2.85 -9.09 9.04
CA VAL A 158 3.70 -9.58 7.95
C VAL A 158 4.32 -10.92 8.34
N VAL A 159 4.07 -11.93 7.52
CA VAL A 159 4.66 -13.27 7.66
C VAL A 159 5.94 -13.33 6.84
N ILE A 160 7.03 -13.72 7.47
CA ILE A 160 8.34 -13.70 6.83
C ILE A 160 8.46 -14.87 5.88
N ASN A 161 8.89 -14.58 4.64
CA ASN A 161 9.20 -15.59 3.64
C ASN A 161 10.72 -15.72 3.43
N GLN A 162 11.47 -14.64 3.60
CA GLN A 162 12.92 -14.67 3.41
C GLN A 162 13.59 -13.55 4.20
N THR A 163 14.72 -13.85 4.82
CA THR A 163 15.56 -12.84 5.48
C THR A 163 16.88 -12.70 4.72
N PHE A 164 17.27 -11.45 4.46
CA PHE A 164 18.58 -11.13 3.89
C PHE A 164 19.42 -10.53 5.02
N ASN A 165 20.33 -11.32 5.57
CA ASN A 165 21.35 -10.83 6.47
C ASN A 165 22.63 -10.57 5.66
N CYS A 166 23.40 -9.52 5.99
CA CYS A 166 24.67 -9.20 5.34
C CYS A 166 25.66 -10.38 5.33
N SER A 167 25.47 -11.37 6.21
CA SER A 167 26.33 -12.55 6.31
C SER A 167 25.76 -13.80 5.64
N ASN A 168 24.44 -13.93 5.40
CA ASN A 168 23.79 -15.11 4.80
C ASN A 168 22.34 -14.82 4.36
N VAL A 169 21.91 -15.39 3.24
CA VAL A 169 20.49 -15.43 2.83
C VAL A 169 19.83 -16.62 3.51
N VAL A 170 18.88 -16.38 4.42
CA VAL A 170 18.12 -17.46 5.06
C VAL A 170 16.71 -17.46 4.44
N SER A 171 16.46 -18.42 3.55
CA SER A 171 15.12 -18.69 3.04
C SER A 171 14.32 -19.40 4.12
N LEU A 172 13.21 -18.81 4.54
CA LEU A 172 12.26 -19.47 5.42
C LEU A 172 11.18 -20.07 4.53
N SER A 173 11.02 -21.39 4.57
CA SER A 173 10.01 -22.08 3.78
C SER A 173 8.60 -21.52 4.09
N PRO A 174 7.79 -21.18 3.07
CA PRO A 174 6.47 -20.60 3.29
C PRO A 174 5.58 -21.58 4.07
N LEU A 175 4.82 -21.05 5.04
CA LEU A 175 3.72 -21.76 5.68
C LEU A 175 2.68 -22.08 4.58
N THR A 176 2.50 -23.37 4.28
CA THR A 176 1.44 -23.87 3.40
C THR A 176 0.13 -23.98 4.19
#